data_AF-K6FJQ1-F1
#
_entry.id   AF-K6FJQ1-F1
#
_cell.length_a   1.000
_cell.length_b   1.000
_cell.length_c   1.000
_cell.angle_alpha   90.00
_cell.angle_beta   90.00
_cell.angle_gamma   90.00
#
_symmetry.space_group_name_H-M   'P 1'
#
loop_
_entity.id
_entity.type
_entity.pdbx_description
1 polymer ?
#
loop_
_entity_poly.entity_id
_entity_poly.type
_entity_poly.pdbx_seq_one_letter_code
_entity_poly.pdbx_strand_id
1 'polypeptide(L)'
;MMRRFACLAAIAAFCLMTACTPTQVKPYSDSVFYGNCIMPFGPDPCDSDLEICQTFQEVFKTDYPNVEACRAACNKIFIDQNNKYLGRNCFYMLDHGGNLCEQQCNRLYPKKK
;
A
#
# COMPACT_ATOMS: atom_id res chain seq x y z
N MET A 1 -50.89 0.67 -33.40
CA MET A 1 -49.68 0.02 -32.88
C MET A 1 -48.56 1.06 -32.73
N MET A 2 -48.50 1.84 -31.64
CA MET A 2 -47.43 2.86 -31.47
C MET A 2 -47.40 3.37 -30.02
N ARG A 3 -47.24 2.48 -29.04
CA ARG A 3 -47.21 2.91 -27.62
C ARG A 3 -46.35 2.07 -26.67
N ARG A 4 -45.69 1.01 -27.16
CA ARG A 4 -44.97 0.04 -26.31
C ARG A 4 -43.43 0.11 -26.41
N PHE A 5 -42.88 0.87 -27.35
CA PHE A 5 -41.44 0.92 -27.57
C PHE A 5 -40.73 2.10 -26.90
N ALA A 6 -41.46 3.05 -26.31
CA ALA A 6 -40.86 4.24 -25.69
C ALA A 6 -40.27 3.98 -24.29
N CYS A 7 -40.71 2.94 -23.57
CA CYS A 7 -40.26 2.70 -22.19
C CYS A 7 -38.98 1.86 -22.07
N LEU A 8 -38.57 1.16 -23.12
CA LEU A 8 -37.39 0.27 -23.07
C LEU A 8 -36.07 0.99 -23.34
N ALA A 9 -36.10 2.17 -23.96
CA ALA A 9 -34.90 2.97 -24.21
C ALA A 9 -34.42 3.76 -22.99
N ALA A 10 -35.29 4.00 -21.99
CA ALA A 10 -34.95 4.78 -20.80
C ALA A 10 -34.12 4.00 -19.76
N ILE A 11 -34.19 2.66 -19.76
CA ILE A 11 -33.48 1.81 -18.78
C ILE A 11 -32.01 1.59 -19.20
N ALA A 12 -31.74 1.57 -20.51
CA ALA A 12 -30.38 1.38 -21.02
C ALA A 12 -29.43 2.56 -20.75
N ALA A 13 -29.97 3.77 -20.53
CA ALA A 13 -29.17 4.97 -20.26
C ALA A 13 -28.72 5.10 -18.78
N PHE A 14 -29.36 4.41 -17.84
CA PHE A 14 -29.03 4.50 -16.41
C PHE A 14 -27.94 3.53 -15.95
N CYS A 15 -27.60 2.51 -16.76
CA CYS A 15 -26.56 1.53 -16.42
C CYS A 15 -25.12 2.00 -16.71
N LEU A 16 -24.93 3.15 -17.35
CA LEU A 16 -23.59 3.70 -17.63
C LEU A 16 -22.98 4.50 -16.47
N MET A 17 -23.72 4.71 -15.37
CA MET A 17 -23.26 5.50 -14.22
C MET A 17 -22.67 4.65 -13.07
N THR A 18 -22.55 3.32 -13.22
CA THR A 18 -22.03 2.44 -12.16
C THR A 18 -20.53 2.13 -12.27
N ALA A 19 -19.79 2.72 -13.21
CA ALA A 19 -18.37 2.42 -13.41
C ALA A 19 -17.40 3.07 -12.40
N CYS A 20 -17.90 3.78 -11.38
CA CYS A 20 -17.09 4.27 -10.27
C CYS A 20 -17.11 3.30 -9.08
N THR A 21 -16.90 2.00 -9.31
CA THR A 21 -16.46 1.14 -8.21
C THR A 21 -15.07 1.62 -7.79
N PRO A 22 -14.80 1.90 -6.50
CA PRO A 22 -13.44 2.23 -6.10
C PRO A 22 -12.58 1.03 -6.45
N THR A 23 -11.67 1.25 -7.39
CA THR A 23 -10.61 0.32 -7.71
C THR A 23 -9.90 0.01 -6.40
N GLN A 24 -10.14 -1.18 -5.85
CA GLN A 24 -9.29 -1.69 -4.79
C GLN A 24 -7.87 -1.63 -5.32
N VAL A 25 -7.06 -0.78 -4.71
CA VAL A 25 -5.66 -0.61 -5.13
C VAL A 25 -4.98 -1.94 -4.88
N LYS A 26 -4.54 -2.60 -5.96
CA LYS A 26 -3.89 -3.91 -5.88
C LYS A 26 -2.69 -3.84 -4.92
N PRO A 27 -2.49 -4.84 -4.04
CA PRO A 27 -1.25 -4.96 -3.28
C PRO A 27 -0.03 -4.88 -4.20
N TYR A 28 1.03 -4.23 -3.73
CA TYR A 28 2.34 -4.29 -4.39
C TYR A 28 2.78 -5.75 -4.47
N SER A 29 3.44 -6.13 -5.58
CA SER A 29 4.29 -7.32 -5.55
C SER A 29 5.55 -7.03 -4.73
N ASP A 30 6.23 -8.08 -4.30
CA ASP A 30 7.49 -7.99 -3.55
C ASP A 30 8.51 -7.09 -4.27
N SER A 31 8.68 -7.29 -5.58
CA SER A 31 9.61 -6.49 -6.40
C SER A 31 9.21 -5.02 -6.50
N VAL A 32 7.92 -4.72 -6.59
CA VAL A 32 7.42 -3.34 -6.66
C VAL A 32 7.57 -2.65 -5.31
N PHE A 33 7.25 -3.33 -4.21
CA PHE A 33 7.47 -2.79 -2.87
C PHE A 33 8.95 -2.47 -2.66
N TYR A 34 9.82 -3.45 -2.91
CA TYR A 34 11.25 -3.33 -2.70
C TYR A 34 11.84 -2.22 -3.58
N GLY A 35 11.55 -2.23 -4.87
CA GLY A 35 12.00 -1.20 -5.81
C GLY A 35 11.56 0.21 -5.43
N ASN A 36 10.33 0.38 -4.95
CA ASN A 36 9.86 1.67 -4.46
C ASN A 36 10.55 2.10 -3.16
N CYS A 37 10.90 1.13 -2.30
CA CYS A 37 11.53 1.41 -1.03
C CYS A 37 12.99 1.86 -1.20
N ILE A 38 13.79 1.16 -2.01
CA ILE A 38 15.21 1.47 -2.23
C ILE A 38 15.45 2.67 -3.15
N MET A 39 14.40 3.27 -3.70
CA MET A 39 14.50 4.47 -4.54
C MET A 39 13.89 5.69 -3.84
N PRO A 40 14.61 6.26 -2.86
CA PRO A 40 14.25 7.54 -2.25
C PRO A 40 14.14 8.66 -3.29
N PHE A 41 13.31 9.68 -3.00
CA PHE A 41 13.35 10.92 -3.77
C PHE A 41 14.51 11.80 -3.30
N GLY A 42 15.65 11.72 -4.01
CA GLY A 42 16.82 12.57 -3.75
C GLY A 42 18.07 11.78 -3.35
N PRO A 43 19.16 12.47 -2.94
CA PRO A 43 20.37 11.83 -2.46
C PRO A 43 20.08 10.98 -1.23
N ASP A 44 20.47 9.70 -1.27
CA ASP A 44 20.36 8.81 -0.11
C ASP A 44 21.67 8.81 0.68
N PRO A 45 21.70 9.40 1.89
CA PRO A 45 22.86 9.31 2.77
C PRO A 45 22.95 7.97 3.51
N CYS A 46 21.95 7.10 3.40
CA CYS A 46 21.91 5.81 4.06
C CYS A 46 22.59 4.74 3.20
N ASP A 47 23.58 4.06 3.77
CA ASP A 47 24.28 2.93 3.15
C ASP A 47 23.60 1.56 3.44
N SER A 48 22.45 1.60 4.11
CA SER A 48 21.74 0.43 4.65
C SER A 48 20.29 0.33 4.13
N ASP A 49 19.98 1.09 3.08
CA ASP A 49 18.71 1.13 2.35
C ASP A 49 18.21 -0.27 1.96
N LEU A 50 19.07 -1.09 1.36
CA LEU A 50 18.72 -2.45 0.93
C LEU A 50 18.25 -3.32 2.09
N GLU A 51 18.95 -3.25 3.23
CA GLU A 51 18.66 -4.05 4.43
C GLU A 51 17.37 -3.57 5.12
N ILE A 52 17.21 -2.25 5.25
CA ILE A 52 16.02 -1.64 5.82
C ILE A 52 14.78 -2.04 5.03
N CYS A 53 14.84 -1.90 3.70
CA CYS A 53 13.72 -2.23 2.82
C CYS A 53 13.39 -3.72 2.80
N GLN A 54 14.41 -4.58 2.89
CA GLN A 54 14.19 -6.02 3.04
C GLN A 54 13.45 -6.33 4.34
N THR A 55 13.84 -5.70 5.46
CA THR A 55 13.18 -5.92 6.76
C THR A 55 11.68 -5.57 6.70
N PHE A 56 11.32 -4.42 6.12
CA PHE A 56 9.90 -4.07 5.97
C PHE A 56 9.14 -5.04 5.07
N GLN A 57 9.76 -5.55 4.01
CA GLN A 57 9.14 -6.54 3.12
C GLN A 57 8.80 -7.84 3.85
N GLU A 58 9.57 -8.23 4.88
CA GLU A 58 9.32 -9.45 5.64
C GLU A 58 8.01 -9.44 6.43
N VAL A 59 7.45 -8.25 6.72
CA VAL A 59 6.09 -8.12 7.30
C VAL A 59 5.09 -8.92 6.47
N PHE A 60 5.16 -8.85 5.14
CA PHE A 60 4.15 -9.46 4.26
C PHE A 60 4.29 -10.97 4.12
N LYS A 61 5.36 -11.57 4.66
CA LYS A 61 5.50 -13.03 4.77
C LYS A 61 4.63 -13.60 5.91
N THR A 62 4.14 -12.74 6.79
CA THR A 62 3.25 -13.10 7.90
C THR A 62 1.81 -12.75 7.57
N ASP A 63 0.88 -13.66 7.87
CA ASP A 63 -0.55 -13.38 7.79
C ASP A 63 -1.03 -12.76 9.11
N TYR A 64 -1.67 -11.59 9.03
CA TYR A 64 -2.13 -10.83 10.19
C TYR A 64 -3.67 -10.86 10.27
N PRO A 65 -4.24 -10.78 11.48
CA PRO A 65 -5.69 -10.83 11.64
C PRO A 65 -6.43 -9.61 11.05
N ASN A 66 -5.75 -8.45 10.94
CA ASN A 66 -6.33 -7.21 10.45
C ASN A 66 -5.24 -6.19 10.05
N VAL A 67 -5.69 -5.06 9.49
CA VAL A 67 -4.81 -3.97 9.04
C VAL A 67 -4.05 -3.34 10.21
N GLU A 68 -4.66 -3.26 11.40
CA GLU A 68 -4.05 -2.67 12.59
C GLU A 68 -2.84 -3.50 13.06
N ALA A 69 -2.97 -4.83 13.07
CA ALA A 69 -1.88 -5.74 13.42
C ALA A 69 -0.72 -5.69 12.41
N CYS A 70 -1.04 -5.63 11.11
CA CYS A 70 -0.03 -5.47 10.06
C CYS A 70 0.74 -4.14 10.21
N ARG A 71 0.02 -3.03 10.39
CA ARG A 71 0.63 -1.70 10.59
C ARG A 71 1.44 -1.63 11.89
N ALA A 72 0.98 -2.29 12.97
CA ALA A 72 1.74 -2.38 14.20
C ALA A 72 3.09 -3.09 14.02
N ALA A 73 3.14 -4.12 13.16
CA ALA A 73 4.39 -4.77 12.79
C ALA A 73 5.33 -3.86 11.98
N CYS A 74 4.80 -3.09 11.02
CA CYS A 74 5.57 -2.05 10.32
C CYS A 74 6.16 -1.03 11.32
N ASN A 75 5.34 -0.51 12.23
CA ASN A 75 5.79 0.45 13.23
C ASN A 75 6.84 -0.13 14.18
N LYS A 76 6.72 -1.41 14.54
CA LYS A 76 7.74 -2.10 15.32
C LYS A 76 9.09 -2.14 14.59
N ILE A 77 9.09 -2.48 13.29
CA ILE A 77 10.31 -2.46 12.47
C ILE A 77 10.90 -1.06 12.41
N PHE A 78 10.07 -0.03 12.21
CA PHE A 78 10.52 1.36 12.22
C PHE A 78 11.25 1.70 13.53
N ILE A 79 10.68 1.37 14.69
CA ILE A 79 11.28 1.64 16.00
C ILE A 79 12.59 0.85 16.16
N ASP A 80 12.56 -0.46 15.87
CA ASP A 80 13.72 -1.35 16.05
C ASP A 80 14.89 -0.92 15.15
N GLN A 81 14.60 -0.61 13.87
CA GLN A 81 15.60 -0.17 12.90
C GLN A 81 16.07 1.27 13.17
N ASN A 82 15.20 2.17 13.63
CA ASN A 82 15.60 3.52 14.04
C ASN A 82 16.57 3.50 15.23
N ASN A 83 16.37 2.61 16.19
CA ASN A 83 17.32 2.41 17.28
C ASN A 83 18.65 1.83 16.77
N LYS A 84 18.60 0.91 15.80
CA LYS A 84 19.80 0.31 15.18
C LYS A 84 20.63 1.33 14.37
N TYR A 85 19.97 2.21 13.63
CA TYR A 85 20.61 3.18 12.73
C TYR A 85 20.67 4.60 13.29
N LEU A 86 20.48 4.76 14.61
CA LEU A 86 20.52 6.06 15.26
C LEU A 86 21.85 6.77 14.96
N GLY A 87 21.77 8.00 14.44
CA GLY A 87 22.95 8.80 14.06
C GLY A 87 23.59 8.44 12.72
N ARG A 88 23.04 7.48 11.95
CA ARG A 88 23.56 7.07 10.62
C ARG A 88 22.83 7.72 9.44
N ASN A 89 22.07 8.80 9.68
CA ASN A 89 21.29 9.53 8.66
C ASN A 89 20.30 8.68 7.85
N CYS A 90 19.94 7.48 8.32
CA CYS A 90 18.99 6.59 7.65
C CYS A 90 17.52 6.91 7.93
N PHE A 91 17.22 7.98 8.68
CA PHE A 91 15.85 8.29 9.10
C PHE A 91 14.89 8.42 7.92
N TYR A 92 15.32 9.05 6.83
CA TYR A 92 14.49 9.19 5.64
C TYR A 92 14.10 7.84 5.04
N MET A 93 15.04 6.89 4.94
CA MET A 93 14.77 5.54 4.45
C MET A 93 13.86 4.74 5.37
N LEU A 94 14.01 4.93 6.69
CA LEU A 94 13.13 4.31 7.69
C LEU A 94 11.70 4.84 7.58
N ASP A 95 11.53 6.16 7.48
CA ASP A 95 10.23 6.80 7.33
C ASP A 95 9.56 6.41 6.00
N HIS A 96 10.29 6.47 4.89
CA HIS A 96 9.79 6.08 3.57
C HIS A 96 9.39 4.60 3.52
N GLY A 97 10.26 3.70 4.00
CA GLY A 97 9.98 2.27 4.08
C GLY A 97 8.77 1.96 4.99
N GLY A 98 8.67 2.63 6.13
CA GLY A 98 7.53 2.53 7.05
C GLY A 98 6.22 2.97 6.41
N ASN A 99 6.22 4.13 5.73
CA ASN A 99 5.06 4.66 5.01
C ASN A 99 4.60 3.71 3.88
N LEU A 100 5.54 3.16 3.11
CA LEU A 100 5.22 2.16 2.09
C LEU A 100 4.66 0.87 2.73
N CYS A 101 5.19 0.46 3.88
CA CYS A 101 4.74 -0.73 4.60
C CYS A 101 3.28 -0.58 5.05
N GLU A 102 2.93 0.56 5.64
CA GLU A 102 1.55 0.85 6.03
C GLU A 102 0.59 0.90 4.84
N GLN A 103 1.04 1.49 3.72
CA GLN A 103 0.27 1.48 2.47
C GLN A 103 0.02 0.06 1.96
N GLN A 104 1.01 -0.82 2.04
CA GLN A 104 0.85 -2.21 1.65
C GLN A 104 -0.14 -2.93 2.57
N CYS A 105 -0.08 -2.72 3.88
CA CYS A 105 -1.08 -3.23 4.82
C CYS A 105 -2.50 -2.80 4.42
N ASN A 106 -2.70 -1.54 4.00
CA ASN A 106 -4.03 -1.08 3.54
C ASN A 106 -4.54 -1.77 2.28
N ARG A 107 -3.62 -2.19 1.41
CA ARG A 107 -3.95 -2.90 0.18
C ARG A 107 -4.25 -4.38 0.45
N LEU A 108 -3.52 -5.00 1.36
CA LEU A 108 -3.71 -6.39 1.80
C LEU A 108 -5.00 -6.56 2.62
N TYR A 109 -5.33 -5.58 3.46
CA TYR A 109 -6.48 -5.61 4.38
C TYR A 109 -7.45 -4.44 4.10
N PRO A 110 -8.14 -4.44 2.94
CA PRO A 110 -9.03 -3.37 2.55
C PRO A 110 -10.24 -3.30 3.50
N LYS A 111 -10.63 -2.07 3.90
CA LYS A 111 -11.86 -1.86 4.69
C LYS A 111 -13.05 -2.41 3.90
N LYS A 112 -13.77 -3.38 4.49
CA LYS A 112 -15.08 -3.77 3.96
C LYS A 112 -16.00 -2.54 4.06
N LYS A 113 -16.56 -2.14 2.93
CA LYS A 113 -17.51 -1.02 2.84
C LYS A 113 -18.82 -1.33 3.54
#